data_AF-H6QCV2-F1
#
_entry.id   AF-H6QCV2-F1
#
_cell.length_a   1.000
_cell.length_b   1.000
_cell.length_c   1.000
_cell.angle_alpha   90.00
_cell.angle_beta   90.00
_cell.angle_gamma   90.00
#
_symmetry.space_group_name_H-M   'P 1'
#
loop_
_entity.id
_entity.type
_entity.pdbx_description
1 polymer ?
#
loop_
_entity_poly.entity_id
_entity_poly.type
_entity_poly.pdbx_seq_one_letter_code
_entity_poly.pdbx_strand_id
1 'polypeptide(L)'
;MKLAVFVLKSGLKQFGQFRRGYEFAYLDSQRLIPERVLQKKDEYEEVVIVDSTAASGITLLKAKARLEGMGFRNVKLAAHPATKHAKALVDIPLPRQEPVGGSVFVSGLPGAGKSAFAYGLAQALGAHYVRWGKEVSARFSVGKYGEELARLEAENPFAASERLILDGVFDTEKEFIVVDGAKSLWQVVHVSYATLRPAVPLFVEVPQEVRELIVSVRDMPDDPYDADRKALFSGQLEELREASVVVRLDAKRLDGAAERVFRSLGVDSTIRGYFNPFITKEVLLESWFRAWKKAGNVHSPLVDKWISSLGVKMHRGYVERLRRKGVVVGGDAAEVITLAATAARIIDDILDEHTVRLYSEEGVVEEAWWVRRGIYLAVVDSIALMVKARGAARRLGAEAALVKTFERMVEAVKAELELEVARREPALKDWLKAAEREAAFREFAYGLAGVSPELGYVEGVAAQAKDDLYGATKGGREDTDSRLNRPLFQRVCRRPEEALDGLKKAKSREEVLSALQLCAPR
;
A
#
# COMPACT_ATOMS: atom_id res chain seq x y z
N MET A 1 23.24 13.43 36.87
CA MET A 1 22.46 12.74 35.80
C MET A 1 22.93 11.30 35.59
N LYS A 2 22.17 10.44 34.88
CA LYS A 2 22.62 9.07 34.55
C LYS A 2 22.69 8.85 33.03
N LEU A 3 23.68 8.08 32.59
CA LEU A 3 23.91 7.76 31.17
C LEU A 3 23.90 6.25 30.96
N ALA A 4 23.07 5.76 30.02
CA ALA A 4 23.13 4.38 29.55
C ALA A 4 23.84 4.36 28.18
N VAL A 5 24.96 3.66 28.11
CA VAL A 5 25.78 3.51 26.90
C VAL A 5 25.61 2.11 26.33
N PHE A 6 24.85 1.98 25.26
CA PHE A 6 24.59 0.70 24.60
C PHE A 6 25.74 0.34 23.67
N VAL A 7 26.30 -0.86 23.84
CA VAL A 7 27.15 -1.47 22.80
C VAL A 7 26.28 -1.69 21.56
N LEU A 8 26.64 -1.07 20.43
CA LEU A 8 25.74 -1.04 19.28
C LEU A 8 25.39 -2.45 18.78
N LYS A 9 24.15 -2.63 18.32
CA LYS A 9 23.49 -3.92 17.99
C LYS A 9 23.26 -4.80 19.23
N SER A 10 24.31 -5.19 19.95
CA SER A 10 24.19 -6.14 21.05
C SER A 10 23.43 -5.56 22.25
N GLY A 11 23.92 -4.47 22.83
CA GLY A 11 23.31 -3.81 23.99
C GLY A 11 21.90 -3.29 23.75
N LEU A 12 21.57 -2.91 22.51
CA LEU A 12 20.24 -2.42 22.12
C LEU A 12 19.11 -3.39 22.49
N LYS A 13 19.37 -4.69 22.56
CA LYS A 13 18.38 -5.70 23.02
C LYS A 13 17.85 -5.42 24.43
N GLN A 14 18.60 -4.69 25.24
CA GLN A 14 18.25 -4.33 26.61
C GLN A 14 17.66 -2.92 26.71
N PHE A 15 17.39 -2.24 25.59
CA PHE A 15 16.92 -0.84 25.57
C PHE A 15 15.70 -0.63 26.46
N GLY A 16 14.75 -1.58 26.46
CA GLY A 16 13.56 -1.56 27.31
C GLY A 16 13.84 -1.46 28.82
N GLN A 17 14.99 -1.94 29.29
CA GLN A 17 15.36 -1.96 30.71
C GLN A 17 15.83 -0.60 31.22
N PHE A 18 16.20 0.33 30.34
CA PHE A 18 16.81 1.62 30.68
C PHE A 18 15.95 2.83 30.29
N ARG A 19 14.67 2.64 29.92
CA ARG A 19 13.78 3.69 29.38
C ARG A 19 13.56 4.90 30.31
N ARG A 20 13.75 4.79 31.63
CA ARG A 20 13.46 5.87 32.61
C ARG A 20 14.71 6.33 33.35
N GLY A 21 14.93 7.65 33.39
CA GLY A 21 15.96 8.28 34.21
C GLY A 21 17.38 8.23 33.66
N TYR A 22 17.57 7.76 32.42
CA TYR A 22 18.84 7.74 31.71
C TYR A 22 18.76 8.61 30.46
N GLU A 23 19.85 9.34 30.17
CA GLU A 23 20.18 9.75 28.81
C GLU A 23 20.81 8.56 28.08
N PHE A 24 20.71 8.53 26.75
CA PHE A 24 21.18 7.42 25.93
C PHE A 24 22.38 7.82 25.08
N ALA A 25 23.35 6.91 25.03
CA ALA A 25 24.42 6.95 24.05
C ALA A 25 24.70 5.56 23.49
N TYR A 26 25.33 5.52 22.33
CA TYR A 26 25.61 4.31 21.57
C TYR A 26 27.10 4.25 21.29
N LEU A 27 27.73 3.14 21.67
CA LEU A 27 29.15 2.90 21.42
C LEU A 27 29.29 2.04 20.18
N ASP A 28 29.72 2.66 19.07
CA ASP A 28 30.09 1.98 17.85
C ASP A 28 31.60 1.90 17.73
N SER A 29 32.17 0.74 18.08
CA SER A 29 33.59 0.36 17.98
C SER A 29 34.59 1.30 18.65
N GLN A 30 34.66 2.57 18.24
CA GLN A 30 35.52 3.62 18.77
C GLN A 30 34.81 4.96 19.05
N ARG A 31 33.58 5.14 18.58
CA ARG A 31 32.83 6.41 18.62
C ARG A 31 31.63 6.31 19.56
N LEU A 32 31.41 7.37 20.32
CA LEU A 32 30.23 7.54 21.16
C LEU A 32 29.24 8.46 20.43
N ILE A 33 27.99 8.02 20.32
CA ILE A 33 26.93 8.69 19.58
C ILE A 33 25.76 8.98 20.53
N PRO A 34 25.20 10.21 20.57
CA PRO A 34 25.74 11.42 19.94
C PRO A 34 26.97 11.95 20.68
N GLU A 35 27.89 12.61 19.98
CA GLU A 35 29.15 13.10 20.58
C GLU A 35 28.94 14.13 21.70
N ARG A 36 27.81 14.85 21.70
CA ARG A 36 27.46 15.84 22.72
C ARG A 36 27.46 15.30 24.15
N VAL A 37 27.26 13.99 24.34
CA VAL A 37 27.34 13.38 25.69
C VAL A 37 28.75 13.49 26.28
N LEU A 38 29.79 13.58 25.44
CA LEU A 38 31.17 13.81 25.91
C LEU A 38 31.35 15.20 26.52
N GLN A 39 30.59 16.19 26.05
CA GLN A 39 30.66 17.57 26.55
C GLN A 39 30.04 17.68 27.95
N LYS A 40 29.13 16.78 28.31
CA LYS A 40 28.45 16.71 29.60
C LYS A 40 29.02 15.63 30.53
N LYS A 41 30.20 15.08 30.22
CA LYS A 41 30.72 13.89 30.91
C LYS A 41 30.81 14.05 32.44
N ASP A 42 31.11 15.26 32.92
CA ASP A 42 31.24 15.57 34.35
C ASP A 42 29.88 15.78 35.04
N GLU A 43 28.78 15.86 34.29
CA GLU A 43 27.40 15.96 34.82
C GLU A 43 26.77 14.58 35.12
N TYR A 44 27.38 13.49 34.61
CA TYR A 44 26.90 12.13 34.85
C TYR A 44 27.48 11.56 36.14
N GLU A 45 26.61 11.28 37.10
CA GLU A 45 26.94 10.64 38.37
C GLU A 45 27.14 9.13 38.20
N GLU A 46 26.51 8.53 37.18
CA GLU A 46 26.56 7.11 36.88
C GLU A 46 26.52 6.89 35.37
N VAL A 47 27.42 6.05 34.89
CA VAL A 47 27.48 5.61 33.49
C VAL A 47 27.35 4.10 33.45
N VAL A 48 26.35 3.57 32.76
CA VAL A 48 26.10 2.14 32.64
C VAL A 48 26.38 1.69 31.22
N ILE A 49 27.38 0.83 31.02
CA ILE A 49 27.61 0.16 29.74
C ILE A 49 26.68 -1.04 29.64
N VAL A 50 25.90 -1.10 28.57
CA VAL A 50 24.89 -2.12 28.36
C VAL A 50 25.26 -3.02 27.19
N ASP A 51 25.29 -4.33 27.44
CA ASP A 51 25.45 -5.38 26.44
C ASP A 51 24.34 -6.45 26.62
N SER A 52 24.00 -7.23 25.59
CA SER A 52 22.94 -8.24 25.73
C SER A 52 23.38 -9.40 26.61
N THR A 53 24.56 -9.97 26.34
CA THR A 53 25.04 -11.20 26.98
C THR A 53 26.56 -11.20 27.06
N ALA A 54 27.07 -11.40 28.28
CA ALA A 54 28.48 -11.49 28.56
C ALA A 54 28.88 -12.95 28.82
N ALA A 55 29.72 -13.52 27.96
CA ALA A 55 30.34 -14.83 28.19
C ALA A 55 31.69 -14.69 28.91
N SER A 56 32.61 -13.88 28.37
CA SER A 56 33.92 -13.57 28.98
C SER A 56 33.98 -12.17 29.60
N GLY A 57 33.06 -11.27 29.24
CA GLY A 57 33.08 -9.86 29.68
C GLY A 57 34.10 -8.97 28.96
N ILE A 58 34.90 -9.50 28.03
CA ILE A 58 35.97 -8.74 27.35
C ILE A 58 35.44 -7.50 26.62
N THR A 59 34.30 -7.61 25.91
CA THR A 59 33.68 -6.48 25.20
C THR A 59 33.33 -5.35 26.17
N LEU A 60 32.70 -5.69 27.30
CA LEU A 60 32.33 -4.73 28.36
C LEU A 60 33.56 -4.07 28.99
N LEU A 61 34.62 -4.84 29.28
CA LEU A 61 35.86 -4.31 29.84
C LEU A 61 36.58 -3.37 28.86
N LYS A 62 36.62 -3.71 27.57
CA LYS A 62 37.17 -2.82 26.53
C LYS A 62 36.35 -1.52 26.42
N ALA A 63 35.02 -1.63 26.43
CA ALA A 63 34.14 -0.48 26.43
C ALA A 63 34.32 0.40 27.67
N LYS A 64 34.50 -0.21 28.85
CA LYS A 64 34.76 0.49 30.12
C LYS A 64 36.06 1.29 30.06
N ALA A 65 37.17 0.63 29.75
CA ALA A 65 38.46 1.30 29.61
C ALA A 65 38.41 2.44 28.58
N ARG A 66 37.61 2.29 27.52
CA ARG A 66 37.40 3.33 26.51
C ARG A 66 36.65 4.53 27.07
N LEU A 67 35.53 4.34 27.76
CA LEU A 67 34.76 5.44 28.36
C LEU A 67 35.56 6.14 29.47
N GLU A 68 36.29 5.38 30.29
CA GLU A 68 37.19 5.95 31.29
C GLU A 68 38.30 6.79 30.64
N GLY A 69 38.88 6.31 29.53
CA GLY A 69 39.84 7.08 28.73
C GLY A 69 39.26 8.35 28.08
N MET A 70 37.94 8.42 27.86
CA MET A 70 37.24 9.63 27.44
C MET A 70 36.93 10.59 28.60
N GLY A 71 37.17 10.16 29.84
CA GLY A 71 37.01 10.93 31.07
C GLY A 71 35.71 10.67 31.83
N PHE A 72 34.91 9.67 31.44
CA PHE A 72 33.75 9.27 32.24
C PHE A 72 34.21 8.60 33.55
N ARG A 73 33.44 8.81 34.62
CA ARG A 73 33.67 8.24 35.94
C ARG A 73 32.49 7.36 36.36
N ASN A 74 32.69 6.51 37.37
CA ASN A 74 31.67 5.61 37.90
C ASN A 74 30.99 4.73 36.82
N VAL A 75 31.83 4.06 36.01
CA VAL A 75 31.38 3.22 34.89
C VAL A 75 31.04 1.81 35.39
N LYS A 76 29.75 1.45 35.28
CA LYS A 76 29.17 0.15 35.62
C LYS A 76 28.92 -0.71 34.38
N LEU A 77 28.94 -2.03 34.56
CA LEU A 77 28.74 -3.02 33.51
C LEU A 77 27.39 -3.73 33.68
N ALA A 78 26.54 -3.69 32.66
CA ALA A 78 25.23 -4.34 32.66
C ALA A 78 25.09 -5.33 31.49
N ALA A 79 24.82 -6.60 31.79
CA ALA A 79 24.59 -7.65 30.79
C ALA A 79 23.96 -8.90 31.40
N HIS A 80 23.46 -9.83 30.57
CA HIS A 80 23.15 -11.18 31.00
C HIS A 80 24.46 -12.00 31.17
N PRO A 81 24.83 -12.46 32.38
CA PRO A 81 26.06 -13.22 32.57
C PRO A 81 25.86 -14.70 32.22
N ALA A 82 26.39 -15.14 31.07
CA ALA A 82 26.26 -16.51 30.59
C ALA A 82 27.22 -17.51 31.27
N THR A 83 28.24 -17.02 31.99
CA THR A 83 29.24 -17.84 32.67
C THR A 83 29.51 -17.35 34.10
N LYS A 84 30.12 -18.20 34.93
CA LYS A 84 30.59 -17.81 36.28
C LYS A 84 31.60 -16.66 36.21
N HIS A 85 32.45 -16.63 35.19
CA HIS A 85 33.45 -15.57 35.01
C HIS A 85 32.77 -14.23 34.72
N ALA A 86 31.83 -14.19 33.77
CA ALA A 86 31.06 -12.98 33.50
C ALA A 86 30.25 -12.50 34.71
N LYS A 87 29.69 -13.42 35.50
CA LYS A 87 28.94 -13.09 36.72
C LYS A 87 29.78 -12.33 37.76
N ALA A 88 31.10 -12.56 37.80
CA ALA A 88 32.00 -11.84 38.69
C ALA A 88 32.37 -10.42 38.20
N LEU A 89 32.16 -10.13 36.91
CA LEU A 89 32.51 -8.86 36.27
C LEU A 89 31.32 -7.91 36.10
N VAL A 90 30.12 -8.46 35.94
CA VAL A 90 28.90 -7.68 35.68
C VAL A 90 28.38 -7.08 36.98
N ASP A 91 28.28 -5.75 37.02
CA ASP A 91 27.74 -5.01 38.16
C ASP A 91 26.20 -5.11 38.23
N ILE A 92 25.54 -5.12 37.07
CA ILE A 92 24.08 -5.14 36.93
C ILE A 92 23.66 -6.34 36.08
N PRO A 93 23.22 -7.46 36.69
CA PRO A 93 22.77 -8.63 35.94
C PRO A 93 21.45 -8.33 35.22
N LEU A 94 21.42 -8.53 33.90
CA LEU A 94 20.24 -8.35 33.06
C LEU A 94 19.61 -9.69 32.66
N PRO A 95 18.29 -9.72 32.39
CA PRO A 95 17.63 -10.91 31.87
C PRO A 95 18.13 -11.23 30.45
N ARG A 96 18.06 -12.52 30.08
CA ARG A 96 18.27 -12.95 28.71
C ARG A 96 17.08 -12.49 27.86
N GLN A 97 17.36 -11.92 26.69
CA GLN A 97 16.35 -11.42 25.76
C GLN A 97 16.25 -12.39 24.58
N GLU A 98 15.04 -12.86 24.32
CA GLU A 98 14.73 -13.70 23.16
C GLU A 98 14.06 -12.85 22.07
N PRO A 99 14.32 -13.11 20.78
CA PRO A 99 13.59 -12.46 19.70
C PRO A 99 12.08 -12.73 19.78
N VAL A 100 11.28 -11.74 19.36
CA VAL A 100 9.82 -11.84 19.34
C VAL A 100 9.31 -11.51 17.94
N GLY A 101 8.63 -12.46 17.29
CA GLY A 101 8.00 -12.28 15.98
C GLY A 101 8.96 -11.73 14.91
N GLY A 102 8.50 -10.80 14.06
CA GLY A 102 9.31 -10.22 12.99
C GLY A 102 8.94 -8.78 12.63
N SER A 103 9.82 -8.11 11.91
CA SER A 103 9.59 -6.77 11.37
C SER A 103 9.98 -6.70 9.90
N VAL A 104 9.14 -6.08 9.07
CA VAL A 104 9.42 -5.85 7.65
C VAL A 104 9.50 -4.35 7.42
N PHE A 105 10.64 -3.88 6.91
CA PHE A 105 10.84 -2.46 6.61
C PHE A 105 10.72 -2.25 5.13
N VAL A 106 9.72 -1.50 4.70
CA VAL A 106 9.49 -1.17 3.29
C VAL A 106 9.98 0.25 3.03
N SER A 107 11.04 0.34 2.24
CA SER A 107 11.72 1.59 1.91
C SER A 107 11.71 1.85 0.42
N GLY A 108 12.07 3.06 0.01
CA GLY A 108 12.10 3.45 -1.40
C GLY A 108 11.77 4.92 -1.61
N LEU A 109 11.92 5.37 -2.85
CA LEU A 109 11.71 6.76 -3.21
C LEU A 109 10.23 7.20 -3.06
N PRO A 110 9.97 8.51 -2.94
CA PRO A 110 8.62 9.05 -3.08
C PRO A 110 8.08 8.73 -4.48
N GLY A 111 6.78 8.45 -4.57
CA GLY A 111 6.13 8.05 -5.83
C GLY A 111 6.33 6.58 -6.25
N ALA A 112 7.16 5.79 -5.56
CA ALA A 112 7.47 4.40 -5.96
C ALA A 112 6.40 3.34 -5.59
N GLY A 113 5.21 3.74 -5.11
CA GLY A 113 4.16 2.78 -4.70
C GLY A 113 4.38 2.05 -3.37
N LYS A 114 5.52 2.28 -2.69
CA LYS A 114 5.90 1.58 -1.45
C LYS A 114 4.84 1.56 -0.34
N SER A 115 4.06 2.63 -0.17
CA SER A 115 3.04 2.68 0.89
C SER A 115 1.85 1.77 0.62
N ALA A 116 1.48 1.58 -0.66
CA ALA A 116 0.44 0.62 -1.04
C ALA A 116 0.94 -0.81 -0.84
N PHE A 117 2.16 -1.09 -1.26
CA PHE A 117 2.83 -2.38 -1.04
C PHE A 117 2.97 -2.72 0.46
N ALA A 118 3.45 -1.78 1.28
CA ALA A 118 3.59 -1.96 2.72
C ALA A 118 2.26 -2.21 3.41
N TYR A 119 1.21 -1.48 3.02
CA TYR A 119 -0.13 -1.69 3.55
C TYR A 119 -0.69 -3.06 3.15
N GLY A 120 -0.51 -3.48 1.90
CA GLY A 120 -0.87 -4.81 1.42
C GLY A 120 -0.20 -5.93 2.19
N LEU A 121 1.11 -5.79 2.39
CA LEU A 121 1.89 -6.76 3.17
C LEU A 121 1.43 -6.80 4.64
N ALA A 122 1.11 -5.65 5.22
CA ALA A 122 0.59 -5.59 6.59
C ALA A 122 -0.76 -6.30 6.73
N GLN A 123 -1.67 -6.12 5.76
CA GLN A 123 -2.95 -6.83 5.75
C GLN A 123 -2.77 -8.34 5.64
N ALA A 124 -1.95 -8.80 4.68
CA ALA A 124 -1.70 -10.23 4.47
C ALA A 124 -1.05 -10.93 5.67
N LEU A 125 -0.18 -10.22 6.40
CA LEU A 125 0.47 -10.73 7.61
C LEU A 125 -0.37 -10.54 8.89
N GLY A 126 -1.51 -9.84 8.83
CA GLY A 126 -2.24 -9.41 10.02
C GLY A 126 -1.39 -8.54 10.97
N ALA A 127 -0.42 -7.81 10.41
CA ALA A 127 0.65 -7.11 11.12
C ALA A 127 0.22 -5.75 11.70
N HIS A 128 0.99 -5.26 12.67
CA HIS A 128 0.92 -3.86 13.09
C HIS A 128 1.57 -2.97 12.03
N TYR A 129 0.82 -1.99 11.51
CA TYR A 129 1.27 -1.13 10.42
C TYR A 129 1.74 0.23 10.93
N VAL A 130 3.01 0.56 10.71
CA VAL A 130 3.64 1.80 11.16
C VAL A 130 4.03 2.66 9.96
N ARG A 131 3.41 3.83 9.81
CA ARG A 131 3.80 4.81 8.79
C ARG A 131 4.85 5.75 9.35
N TRP A 132 6.13 5.46 9.09
CA TRP A 132 7.28 6.15 9.68
C TRP A 132 7.16 7.67 9.59
N GLY A 133 6.94 8.20 8.38
CA GLY A 133 6.85 9.64 8.16
C GLY A 133 5.72 10.30 8.96
N LYS A 134 4.57 9.62 9.15
CA LYS A 134 3.45 10.15 9.94
C LYS A 134 3.82 10.19 11.43
N GLU A 135 4.41 9.11 11.94
CA GLU A 135 4.80 9.02 13.34
C GLU A 135 5.91 10.01 13.71
N VAL A 136 6.85 10.24 12.79
CA VAL A 136 7.91 11.23 12.98
C VAL A 136 7.36 12.65 12.89
N SER A 137 6.55 12.99 11.88
CA SER A 137 5.97 14.34 11.79
C SER A 137 5.05 14.70 12.96
N ALA A 138 4.47 13.71 13.66
CA ALA A 138 3.69 13.94 14.87
C ALA A 138 4.54 14.32 16.10
N ARG A 139 5.86 14.09 16.06
CA ARG A 139 6.76 14.19 17.21
C ARG A 139 7.95 15.11 16.99
N PHE A 140 8.24 15.44 15.74
CA PHE A 140 9.38 16.25 15.33
C PHE A 140 8.94 17.32 14.35
N SER A 141 9.62 18.46 14.41
CA SER A 141 9.65 19.39 13.28
C SER A 141 10.53 18.77 12.20
N VAL A 142 9.95 18.47 11.04
CA VAL A 142 10.61 17.77 9.94
C VAL A 142 11.02 18.71 8.80
N GLY A 143 10.71 20.01 8.90
CA GLY A 143 10.84 20.94 7.79
C GLY A 143 9.89 20.65 6.62
N LYS A 144 10.21 21.17 5.44
CA LYS A 144 9.38 21.05 4.23
C LYS A 144 9.52 19.69 3.55
N TYR A 145 10.70 19.09 3.58
CA TYR A 145 10.99 17.83 2.89
C TYR A 145 11.87 16.87 3.70
N GLY A 146 12.15 17.17 4.97
CA GLY A 146 12.89 16.33 5.90
C GLY A 146 14.21 16.92 6.38
N GLU A 147 14.52 18.16 6.01
CA GLU A 147 15.82 18.82 6.23
C GLU A 147 16.14 19.04 7.72
N GLU A 148 15.14 19.33 8.53
CA GLU A 148 15.33 19.52 9.98
C GLU A 148 15.58 18.19 10.69
N LEU A 149 14.85 17.15 10.27
CA LEU A 149 15.06 15.79 10.77
C LEU A 149 16.46 15.28 10.36
N ALA A 150 16.87 15.51 9.12
CA ALA A 150 18.19 15.11 8.65
C ALA A 150 19.31 15.81 9.45
N ARG A 151 19.14 17.08 9.83
CA ARG A 151 20.09 17.78 10.71
C ARG A 151 20.15 17.14 12.10
N LEU A 152 19.00 16.81 12.68
CA LEU A 152 18.94 16.10 13.97
C LEU A 152 19.61 14.72 13.89
N GLU A 153 19.37 13.98 12.80
CA GLU A 153 19.90 12.63 12.59
C GLU A 153 21.38 12.63 12.19
N ALA A 154 21.93 13.74 11.69
CA ALA A 154 23.37 13.90 11.51
C ALA A 154 24.13 13.93 12.85
N GLU A 155 23.51 14.45 13.91
CA GLU A 155 24.06 14.42 15.26
C GLU A 155 23.79 13.08 15.97
N ASN A 156 22.56 12.58 15.87
CA ASN A 156 22.15 11.30 16.42
C ASN A 156 21.33 10.50 15.39
N PRO A 157 21.93 9.54 14.65
CA PRO A 157 21.25 8.74 13.64
C PRO A 157 20.09 7.89 14.18
N PHE A 158 19.96 7.80 15.51
CA PHE A 158 18.91 7.07 16.18
C PHE A 158 17.77 7.95 16.68
N ALA A 159 17.87 9.28 16.59
CA ALA A 159 16.94 10.23 17.22
C ALA A 159 15.47 9.93 16.94
N ALA A 160 15.10 9.69 15.67
CA ALA A 160 13.73 9.35 15.33
C ALA A 160 13.32 8.00 15.93
N SER A 161 14.07 6.93 15.64
CA SER A 161 13.79 5.58 16.13
C SER A 161 13.69 5.50 17.66
N GLU A 162 14.61 6.14 18.39
CA GLU A 162 14.65 6.21 19.84
C GLU A 162 13.34 6.77 20.38
N ARG A 163 12.91 7.92 19.85
CA ARG A 163 11.66 8.55 20.28
C ARG A 163 10.44 7.68 19.97
N LEU A 164 10.38 7.07 18.79
CA LEU A 164 9.27 6.19 18.43
C LEU A 164 9.18 4.96 19.35
N ILE A 165 10.31 4.36 19.72
CA ILE A 165 10.35 3.23 20.65
C ILE A 165 9.93 3.66 22.06
N LEU A 166 10.43 4.80 22.56
CA LEU A 166 10.08 5.31 23.89
C LEU A 166 8.60 5.68 24.01
N ASP A 167 8.01 6.21 22.94
CA ASP A 167 6.59 6.55 22.87
C ASP A 167 5.69 5.33 22.61
N GLY A 168 6.25 4.11 22.56
CA GLY A 168 5.49 2.87 22.44
C GLY A 168 4.88 2.61 21.06
N VAL A 169 5.37 3.25 19.99
CA VAL A 169 4.83 3.09 18.62
C VAL A 169 4.89 1.65 18.12
N PHE A 170 5.87 0.89 18.62
CA PHE A 170 6.10 -0.51 18.27
C PHE A 170 5.59 -1.50 19.33
N ASP A 171 4.97 -1.03 20.41
CA ASP A 171 4.44 -1.89 21.46
C ASP A 171 3.13 -2.52 20.95
N THR A 172 3.19 -3.81 20.60
CA THR A 172 2.08 -4.54 19.99
C THR A 172 2.15 -6.04 20.27
N GLU A 173 0.99 -6.67 20.40
CA GLU A 173 0.82 -8.12 20.53
C GLU A 173 0.91 -8.85 19.18
N LYS A 174 0.88 -8.11 18.06
CA LYS A 174 0.98 -8.69 16.73
C LYS A 174 2.33 -9.38 16.53
N GLU A 175 2.31 -10.51 15.84
CA GLU A 175 3.53 -11.25 15.51
C GLU A 175 4.46 -10.43 14.60
N PHE A 176 3.89 -9.74 13.61
CA PHE A 176 4.64 -8.93 12.67
C PHE A 176 4.39 -7.43 12.84
N ILE A 177 5.42 -6.65 12.54
CA ILE A 177 5.32 -5.19 12.31
C ILE A 177 5.75 -4.89 10.88
N VAL A 178 4.97 -4.10 10.14
CA VAL A 178 5.37 -3.57 8.83
C VAL A 178 5.58 -2.07 8.95
N VAL A 179 6.78 -1.61 8.62
CA VAL A 179 7.20 -0.21 8.70
C VAL A 179 7.30 0.39 7.31
N ASP A 180 6.44 1.35 6.99
CA ASP A 180 6.44 2.12 5.73
C ASP A 180 7.32 3.37 5.85
N GLY A 181 8.47 3.37 5.16
CA GLY A 181 9.22 4.58 4.85
C GLY A 181 10.40 4.88 5.75
N ALA A 182 11.07 3.87 6.31
CA ALA A 182 12.40 4.04 6.90
C ALA A 182 13.38 4.69 5.88
N LYS A 183 14.32 5.47 6.39
CA LYS A 183 15.22 6.32 5.59
C LYS A 183 16.69 5.93 5.69
N SER A 184 17.07 5.17 6.71
CA SER A 184 18.44 4.69 6.89
C SER A 184 18.48 3.27 7.46
N LEU A 185 19.58 2.57 7.19
CA LEU A 185 19.85 1.26 7.77
C LEU A 185 19.93 1.33 9.31
N TRP A 186 20.40 2.44 9.86
CA TRP A 186 20.51 2.63 11.30
C TRP A 186 19.15 2.71 12.01
N GLN A 187 18.13 3.30 11.39
CA GLN A 187 16.76 3.25 11.89
C GLN A 187 16.24 1.81 11.94
N VAL A 188 16.50 1.02 10.89
CA VAL A 188 16.12 -0.40 10.80
C VAL A 188 16.81 -1.21 11.90
N VAL A 189 18.13 -1.08 12.02
CA VAL A 189 18.93 -1.74 13.05
C VAL A 189 18.45 -1.36 14.44
N HIS A 190 18.23 -0.08 14.72
CA HIS A 190 17.85 0.35 16.05
C HIS A 190 16.49 -0.22 16.46
N VAL A 191 15.48 -0.07 15.60
CA VAL A 191 14.14 -0.62 15.88
C VAL A 191 14.20 -2.14 16.00
N SER A 192 14.88 -2.84 15.09
CA SER A 192 14.98 -4.30 15.12
C SER A 192 15.55 -4.83 16.44
N TYR A 193 16.70 -4.30 16.87
CA TYR A 193 17.34 -4.79 18.09
C TYR A 193 16.63 -4.31 19.35
N ALA A 194 16.15 -3.06 19.41
CA ALA A 194 15.49 -2.51 20.59
C ALA A 194 14.09 -3.09 20.83
N THR A 195 13.41 -3.53 19.78
CA THR A 195 12.10 -4.21 19.87
C THR A 195 12.23 -5.73 19.89
N LEU A 196 13.46 -6.26 19.77
CA LEU A 196 13.76 -7.69 19.68
C LEU A 196 13.11 -8.40 18.48
N ARG A 197 12.80 -7.66 17.41
CA ARG A 197 12.15 -8.18 16.21
C ARG A 197 13.17 -8.25 15.07
N PRO A 198 13.56 -9.43 14.58
CA PRO A 198 14.40 -9.54 13.39
C PRO A 198 13.82 -8.73 12.23
N ALA A 199 14.67 -8.03 11.48
CA ALA A 199 14.27 -7.16 10.40
C ALA A 199 14.46 -7.82 9.03
N VAL A 200 13.45 -7.69 8.17
CA VAL A 200 13.50 -7.96 6.74
C VAL A 200 13.42 -6.61 6.01
N PRO A 201 14.55 -6.05 5.55
CA PRO A 201 14.54 -4.81 4.79
C PRO A 201 14.19 -5.07 3.31
N LEU A 202 13.16 -4.40 2.82
CA LEU A 202 12.70 -4.41 1.44
C LEU A 202 12.88 -3.01 0.84
N PHE A 203 13.43 -2.94 -0.37
CA PHE A 203 13.57 -1.69 -1.10
C PHE A 203 12.75 -1.72 -2.38
N VAL A 204 11.74 -0.85 -2.46
CA VAL A 204 10.77 -0.80 -3.53
C VAL A 204 11.25 0.12 -4.64
N GLU A 205 11.23 -0.39 -5.88
CA GLU A 205 11.63 0.33 -7.09
C GLU A 205 10.56 0.28 -8.18
N VAL A 206 10.55 1.35 -8.99
CA VAL A 206 9.78 1.49 -10.22
C VAL A 206 10.60 2.29 -11.24
N PRO A 207 10.31 2.21 -12.55
CA PRO A 207 10.95 3.04 -13.55
C PRO A 207 10.79 4.54 -13.23
N GLN A 208 11.83 5.32 -13.53
CA GLN A 208 11.86 6.75 -13.18
C GLN A 208 10.72 7.54 -13.83
N GLU A 209 10.33 7.21 -15.06
CA GLU A 209 9.19 7.79 -15.78
C GLU A 209 7.84 7.56 -15.06
N VAL A 210 7.65 6.37 -14.48
CA VAL A 210 6.46 6.03 -13.69
C VAL A 210 6.44 6.85 -12.40
N ARG A 211 7.60 6.97 -11.74
CA ARG A 211 7.74 7.77 -10.53
C ARG A 211 7.43 9.25 -10.79
N GLU A 212 7.97 9.80 -11.88
CA GLU A 212 7.73 11.20 -12.29
C GLU A 212 6.26 11.46 -12.59
N LEU A 213 5.58 10.55 -13.30
CA LEU A 213 4.15 10.63 -13.54
C LEU A 213 3.38 10.72 -12.21
N ILE A 214 3.66 9.81 -11.26
CA ILE A 214 2.97 9.76 -9.96
C ILE A 214 3.23 11.03 -9.14
N VAL A 215 4.49 11.49 -9.08
CA VAL A 215 4.85 12.74 -8.37
C VAL A 215 4.15 13.95 -9.01
N SER A 216 4.01 13.97 -10.34
CA SER A 216 3.38 15.10 -11.04
C SER A 216 1.89 15.31 -10.75
N VAL A 217 1.21 14.28 -10.22
CA VAL A 217 -0.24 14.30 -9.99
C VAL A 217 -0.63 14.24 -8.51
N ARG A 218 0.23 13.69 -7.63
CA ARG A 218 -0.14 13.41 -6.22
C ARG A 218 -0.32 14.67 -5.37
N ASP A 219 0.35 15.77 -5.72
CA ASP A 219 0.24 17.09 -5.07
C ASP A 219 0.48 17.04 -3.55
N MET A 220 1.53 16.34 -3.15
CA MET A 220 1.99 16.27 -1.77
C MET A 220 2.88 17.47 -1.43
N PRO A 221 2.92 17.94 -0.17
CA PRO A 221 3.71 19.11 0.23
C PRO A 221 5.21 19.04 -0.11
N ASP A 222 5.75 17.83 -0.22
CA ASP A 222 7.15 17.55 -0.54
C ASP A 222 7.43 17.39 -2.04
N ASP A 223 6.41 17.40 -2.91
CA ASP A 223 6.57 17.28 -4.37
C ASP A 223 7.44 18.36 -4.99
N PRO A 224 7.26 19.65 -4.64
CA PRO A 224 8.11 20.71 -5.18
C PRO A 224 9.60 20.54 -4.84
N TYR A 225 9.92 19.73 -3.83
CA TYR A 225 11.27 19.51 -3.30
C TYR A 225 11.77 18.07 -3.57
N ASP A 226 11.20 17.34 -4.54
CA ASP A 226 11.58 15.93 -4.79
C ASP A 226 13.08 15.77 -5.09
N ALA A 227 13.67 16.69 -5.86
CA ALA A 227 15.09 16.68 -6.17
C ALA A 227 15.95 16.94 -4.92
N ASP A 228 15.63 17.98 -4.15
CA ASP A 228 16.34 18.33 -2.91
C ASP A 228 16.27 17.19 -1.89
N ARG A 229 15.07 16.60 -1.73
CA ARG A 229 14.85 15.45 -0.86
C ARG A 229 15.64 14.24 -1.30
N LYS A 230 15.65 13.93 -2.60
CA LYS A 230 16.42 12.81 -3.14
C LYS A 230 17.92 13.03 -2.89
N ALA A 231 18.42 14.25 -3.09
CA ALA A 231 19.81 14.58 -2.82
C ALA A 231 20.14 14.42 -1.33
N LEU A 232 19.31 14.97 -0.44
CA LEU A 232 19.48 14.94 1.01
C LEU A 232 19.61 13.52 1.57
N PHE A 233 18.79 12.58 1.08
CA PHE A 233 18.75 11.19 1.58
C PHE A 233 19.48 10.19 0.69
N SER A 234 20.17 10.64 -0.37
CA SER A 234 20.74 9.77 -1.41
C SER A 234 21.66 8.67 -0.84
N GLY A 235 22.67 9.06 -0.05
CA GLY A 235 23.62 8.11 0.54
C GLY A 235 22.96 7.09 1.48
N GLN A 236 22.05 7.54 2.34
CA GLN A 236 21.35 6.66 3.28
C GLN A 236 20.40 5.69 2.58
N LEU A 237 19.74 6.14 1.50
CA LEU A 237 18.85 5.31 0.72
C LEU A 237 19.62 4.29 -0.13
N GLU A 238 20.80 4.63 -0.65
CA GLU A 238 21.64 3.67 -1.36
C GLU A 238 22.19 2.60 -0.39
N GLU A 239 22.71 3.00 0.78
CA GLU A 239 23.13 2.04 1.82
C GLU A 239 21.99 1.10 2.20
N LEU A 240 20.79 1.65 2.41
CA LEU A 240 19.61 0.86 2.73
C LEU A 240 19.21 -0.06 1.58
N ARG A 241 19.30 0.40 0.32
CA ARG A 241 19.02 -0.39 -0.87
C ARG A 241 19.98 -1.57 -1.00
N GLU A 242 21.28 -1.35 -0.83
CA GLU A 242 22.31 -2.40 -0.86
C GLU A 242 22.12 -3.45 0.24
N ALA A 243 21.61 -3.03 1.40
CA ALA A 243 21.30 -3.92 2.52
C ALA A 243 19.91 -4.60 2.42
N SER A 244 19.12 -4.29 1.39
CA SER A 244 17.73 -4.75 1.24
C SER A 244 17.54 -5.79 0.13
N VAL A 245 16.44 -6.53 0.21
CA VAL A 245 15.91 -7.24 -0.96
C VAL A 245 15.12 -6.23 -1.81
N VAL A 246 15.54 -6.07 -3.06
CA VAL A 246 14.90 -5.15 -4.00
C VAL A 246 13.60 -5.76 -4.51
N VAL A 247 12.51 -5.00 -4.50
CA VAL A 247 11.20 -5.40 -5.03
C VAL A 247 10.80 -4.41 -6.13
N ARG A 248 10.85 -4.87 -7.37
CA ARG A 248 10.45 -4.08 -8.55
C ARG A 248 8.96 -4.24 -8.80
N LEU A 249 8.19 -3.17 -8.61
CA LEU A 249 6.73 -3.27 -8.73
C LEU A 249 6.27 -3.38 -10.19
N ASP A 250 7.08 -2.91 -11.14
CA ASP A 250 6.82 -3.02 -12.57
C ASP A 250 7.06 -4.43 -13.14
N ALA A 251 7.70 -5.31 -12.37
CA ALA A 251 7.93 -6.68 -12.80
C ALA A 251 6.63 -7.48 -12.86
N LYS A 252 6.46 -8.28 -13.93
CA LYS A 252 5.33 -9.22 -14.04
C LYS A 252 5.40 -10.39 -13.06
N ARG A 253 6.61 -10.74 -12.62
CA ARG A 253 6.90 -11.85 -11.70
C ARG A 253 7.96 -11.38 -10.71
N LEU A 254 7.90 -11.93 -9.50
CA LEU A 254 8.95 -11.70 -8.51
C LEU A 254 10.26 -12.34 -8.98
N ASP A 255 11.37 -11.69 -8.65
CA ASP A 255 12.67 -12.33 -8.76
C ASP A 255 12.86 -13.39 -7.66
N GLY A 256 13.87 -14.26 -7.83
CA GLY A 256 14.07 -15.36 -6.90
C GLY A 256 14.45 -14.94 -5.47
N ALA A 257 15.00 -13.75 -5.25
CA ALA A 257 15.32 -13.27 -3.91
C ALA A 257 14.06 -12.78 -3.18
N ALA A 258 13.27 -11.94 -3.84
CA ALA A 258 11.99 -11.48 -3.34
C ALA A 258 11.02 -12.65 -3.13
N GLU A 259 10.92 -13.58 -4.08
CA GLU A 259 10.07 -14.77 -3.95
C GLU A 259 10.42 -15.60 -2.71
N ARG A 260 11.72 -15.83 -2.42
CA ARG A 260 12.15 -16.53 -1.20
C ARG A 260 11.76 -15.79 0.07
N VAL A 261 11.82 -14.47 0.07
CA VAL A 261 11.38 -13.67 1.22
C VAL A 261 9.88 -13.83 1.43
N PHE A 262 9.05 -13.63 0.40
CA PHE A 262 7.61 -13.80 0.51
C PHE A 262 7.21 -15.21 0.98
N ARG A 263 7.88 -16.24 0.45
CA ARG A 263 7.71 -17.63 0.89
C ARG A 263 8.07 -17.81 2.36
N SER A 264 9.17 -17.20 2.82
CA SER A 264 9.61 -17.28 4.23
C SER A 264 8.69 -16.51 5.17
N LEU A 265 8.01 -15.48 4.67
CA LEU A 265 6.97 -14.73 5.38
C LEU A 265 5.60 -15.43 5.34
N GLY A 266 5.44 -16.51 4.56
CA GLY A 266 4.15 -17.20 4.40
C GLY A 266 3.10 -16.40 3.61
N VAL A 267 3.52 -15.45 2.78
CA VAL A 267 2.63 -14.56 2.02
C VAL A 267 2.60 -14.97 0.55
N ASP A 268 1.41 -15.29 0.02
CA ASP A 268 1.19 -15.33 -1.42
C ASP A 268 0.99 -13.91 -1.95
N SER A 269 1.81 -13.54 -2.92
CA SER A 269 1.82 -12.22 -3.55
C SER A 269 1.48 -12.31 -5.04
N THR A 270 0.77 -13.36 -5.45
CA THR A 270 0.47 -13.60 -6.87
C THR A 270 -1.02 -13.62 -7.18
N ILE A 271 -1.36 -13.22 -8.41
CA ILE A 271 -2.68 -13.43 -9.03
C ILE A 271 -2.42 -14.20 -10.32
N ARG A 272 -2.93 -15.43 -10.42
CA ARG A 272 -2.68 -16.34 -11.55
C ARG A 272 -1.18 -16.46 -11.90
N GLY A 273 -0.31 -16.48 -10.88
CA GLY A 273 1.14 -16.57 -11.06
C GLY A 273 1.84 -15.29 -11.53
N TYR A 274 1.11 -14.18 -11.66
CA TYR A 274 1.68 -12.84 -11.86
C TYR A 274 1.85 -12.15 -10.52
N PHE A 275 2.95 -11.42 -10.35
CA PHE A 275 3.19 -10.66 -9.14
C PHE A 275 2.12 -9.57 -8.96
N ASN A 276 1.53 -9.55 -7.77
CA ASN A 276 0.59 -8.54 -7.29
C ASN A 276 1.27 -7.65 -6.22
N PRO A 277 1.73 -6.44 -6.58
CA PRO A 277 2.36 -5.49 -5.67
C PRO A 277 1.46 -4.92 -4.58
N PHE A 278 0.16 -5.18 -4.65
CA PHE A 278 -0.80 -4.76 -3.63
C PHE A 278 -1.07 -5.88 -2.61
N ILE A 279 -0.54 -7.09 -2.88
CA ILE A 279 -0.70 -8.33 -2.13
C ILE A 279 -2.15 -8.85 -2.12
N THR A 280 -3.11 -8.02 -1.74
CA THR A 280 -4.55 -8.35 -1.75
C THR A 280 -5.31 -7.55 -2.81
N LYS A 281 -6.41 -8.13 -3.32
CA LYS A 281 -7.32 -7.46 -4.27
C LYS A 281 -7.99 -6.22 -3.67
N GLU A 282 -8.33 -6.27 -2.39
CA GLU A 282 -8.91 -5.15 -1.66
C GLU A 282 -7.96 -3.96 -1.62
N VAL A 283 -6.69 -4.18 -1.27
CA VAL A 283 -5.68 -3.13 -1.21
C VAL A 283 -5.41 -2.55 -2.59
N LEU A 284 -5.46 -3.37 -3.65
CA LEU A 284 -5.37 -2.90 -5.03
C LEU A 284 -6.50 -1.91 -5.34
N LEU A 285 -7.75 -2.31 -5.08
CA LEU A 285 -8.93 -1.48 -5.34
C LEU A 285 -8.90 -0.18 -4.53
N GLU A 286 -8.58 -0.25 -3.24
CA GLU A 286 -8.48 0.93 -2.38
C GLU A 286 -7.36 1.88 -2.81
N SER A 287 -6.20 1.32 -3.17
CA SER A 287 -5.03 2.10 -3.62
C SER A 287 -5.33 2.80 -4.93
N TRP A 288 -5.91 2.08 -5.89
CA TRP A 288 -6.35 2.65 -7.17
C TRP A 288 -7.33 3.81 -6.95
N PHE A 289 -8.40 3.58 -6.18
CA PHE A 289 -9.44 4.58 -5.97
C PHE A 289 -8.92 5.81 -5.22
N ARG A 290 -8.16 5.61 -4.13
CA ARG A 290 -7.60 6.72 -3.35
C ARG A 290 -6.60 7.53 -4.17
N ALA A 291 -5.80 6.91 -5.03
CA ALA A 291 -4.75 7.60 -5.79
C ALA A 291 -5.32 8.67 -6.74
N TRP A 292 -6.28 8.31 -7.61
CA TRP A 292 -6.83 9.29 -8.56
C TRP A 292 -7.80 10.26 -7.88
N LYS A 293 -8.53 9.82 -6.83
CA LYS A 293 -9.43 10.69 -6.05
C LYS A 293 -8.65 11.81 -5.35
N LYS A 294 -7.46 11.52 -4.83
CA LYS A 294 -6.62 12.47 -4.09
C LYS A 294 -5.59 13.21 -4.95
N ALA A 295 -5.46 12.90 -6.24
CA ALA A 295 -4.58 13.64 -7.13
C ALA A 295 -4.92 15.14 -7.10
N GLY A 296 -3.98 16.02 -6.75
CA GLY A 296 -4.23 17.46 -6.71
C GLY A 296 -4.06 18.12 -8.08
N ASN A 297 -3.12 17.62 -8.90
CA ASN A 297 -2.86 18.16 -10.23
C ASN A 297 -3.46 17.29 -11.34
N VAL A 298 -4.71 17.57 -11.72
CA VAL A 298 -5.43 16.84 -12.77
C VAL A 298 -5.11 17.29 -14.21
N HIS A 299 -4.23 18.28 -14.37
CA HIS A 299 -3.85 18.87 -15.66
C HIS A 299 -2.36 18.69 -15.97
N SER A 300 -1.71 17.69 -15.36
CA SER A 300 -0.31 17.39 -15.61
C SER A 300 -0.07 17.00 -17.09
N PRO A 301 0.81 17.70 -17.84
CA PRO A 301 1.15 17.34 -19.22
C PRO A 301 1.76 15.94 -19.35
N LEU A 302 2.36 15.41 -18.27
CA LEU A 302 2.90 14.06 -18.24
C LEU A 302 1.79 13.01 -18.36
N VAL A 303 0.59 13.27 -17.85
CA VAL A 303 -0.56 12.38 -17.99
C VAL A 303 -0.98 12.25 -19.45
N ASP A 304 -1.06 13.37 -20.17
CA ASP A 304 -1.42 13.37 -21.59
C ASP A 304 -0.37 12.66 -22.46
N LYS A 305 0.92 12.93 -22.19
CA LYS A 305 2.03 12.23 -22.85
C LYS A 305 1.99 10.73 -22.55
N TRP A 306 1.76 10.36 -21.30
CA TRP A 306 1.67 8.95 -20.87
C TRP A 306 0.56 8.23 -21.62
N ILE A 307 -0.68 8.72 -21.53
CA ILE A 307 -1.85 8.11 -22.16
C ILE A 307 -1.66 7.96 -23.68
N SER A 308 -1.10 8.97 -24.34
CA SER A 308 -0.84 8.94 -25.78
C SER A 308 0.17 7.84 -26.17
N SER A 309 1.08 7.48 -25.26
CA SER A 309 2.07 6.42 -25.49
C SER A 309 1.58 5.01 -25.13
N LEU A 310 0.46 4.87 -24.40
CA LEU A 310 0.01 3.57 -23.91
C LEU A 310 -0.40 2.60 -25.03
N GLY A 311 -1.02 3.10 -26.11
CA GLY A 311 -1.61 2.21 -27.12
C GLY A 311 -2.74 1.31 -26.57
N VAL A 312 -3.35 1.68 -25.44
CA VAL A 312 -4.48 0.94 -24.84
C VAL A 312 -5.73 1.13 -25.69
N LYS A 313 -6.43 0.03 -26.00
CA LYS A 313 -7.71 0.08 -26.74
C LYS A 313 -8.80 0.69 -25.86
N MET A 314 -9.26 1.89 -26.21
CA MET A 314 -10.28 2.63 -25.45
C MET A 314 -11.66 1.94 -25.53
N HIS A 315 -12.38 1.90 -24.42
CA HIS A 315 -13.74 1.34 -24.36
C HIS A 315 -14.80 2.39 -24.75
N ARG A 316 -15.34 2.29 -25.98
CA ARG A 316 -16.30 3.27 -26.53
C ARG A 316 -17.76 2.82 -26.46
N GLY A 317 -18.01 1.57 -26.06
CA GLY A 317 -19.33 0.95 -26.07
C GLY A 317 -20.46 1.75 -25.39
N TYR A 318 -20.23 2.46 -24.29
CA TYR A 318 -21.26 3.30 -23.67
C TYR A 318 -21.68 4.48 -24.55
N VAL A 319 -20.70 5.20 -25.12
CA VAL A 319 -20.93 6.35 -26.00
C VAL A 319 -21.59 5.90 -27.30
N GLU A 320 -21.13 4.79 -27.89
CA GLU A 320 -21.73 4.25 -29.12
C GLU A 320 -23.17 3.80 -28.92
N ARG A 321 -23.49 3.16 -27.78
CA ARG A 321 -24.86 2.76 -27.46
C ARG A 321 -25.79 3.96 -27.35
N LEU A 322 -25.36 5.04 -26.69
CA LEU A 322 -26.13 6.28 -26.61
C LEU A 322 -26.36 6.87 -28.00
N ARG A 323 -25.33 6.93 -28.85
CA ARG A 323 -25.44 7.42 -30.23
C ARG A 323 -26.39 6.59 -31.09
N ARG A 324 -26.38 5.25 -30.96
CA ARG A 324 -27.33 4.35 -31.65
C ARG A 324 -28.78 4.60 -31.25
N LYS A 325 -29.02 5.19 -30.08
CA LYS A 325 -30.35 5.63 -29.61
C LYS A 325 -30.71 7.06 -30.01
N GLY A 326 -29.91 7.69 -30.88
CA GLY A 326 -30.13 9.07 -31.31
C GLY A 326 -29.68 10.14 -30.31
N VAL A 327 -28.95 9.77 -29.25
CA VAL A 327 -28.46 10.73 -28.25
C VAL A 327 -27.17 11.39 -28.74
N VAL A 328 -27.15 12.73 -28.76
CA VAL A 328 -25.96 13.52 -29.08
C VAL A 328 -25.08 13.60 -27.83
N VAL A 329 -23.94 12.91 -27.84
CA VAL A 329 -22.95 12.96 -26.76
C VAL A 329 -21.84 13.94 -27.12
N GLY A 330 -21.72 15.03 -26.37
CA GLY A 330 -20.67 16.05 -26.56
C GLY A 330 -19.24 15.49 -26.39
N GLY A 331 -18.25 16.19 -26.96
CA GLY A 331 -16.85 15.73 -26.98
C GLY A 331 -16.26 15.46 -25.60
N ASP A 332 -16.37 16.42 -24.68
CA ASP A 332 -15.90 16.26 -23.29
C ASP A 332 -16.65 15.14 -22.55
N ALA A 333 -17.97 15.02 -22.75
CA ALA A 333 -18.76 13.96 -22.12
C ALA A 333 -18.34 12.57 -22.63
N ALA A 334 -18.12 12.44 -23.94
CA ALA A 334 -17.60 11.22 -24.54
C ALA A 334 -16.19 10.89 -24.05
N GLU A 335 -15.32 11.89 -23.87
CA GLU A 335 -13.99 11.72 -23.29
C GLU A 335 -14.06 11.19 -21.85
N VAL A 336 -14.85 11.82 -20.96
CA VAL A 336 -15.03 11.38 -19.57
C VAL A 336 -15.51 9.93 -19.51
N ILE A 337 -16.59 9.61 -20.23
CA ILE A 337 -17.20 8.27 -20.23
C ILE A 337 -16.18 7.24 -20.74
N THR A 338 -15.50 7.52 -21.85
CA THR A 338 -14.56 6.57 -22.47
C THR A 338 -13.35 6.30 -21.59
N LEU A 339 -12.72 7.35 -21.05
CA LEU A 339 -11.55 7.22 -20.19
C LEU A 339 -11.90 6.49 -18.89
N ALA A 340 -13.00 6.89 -18.24
CA ALA A 340 -13.43 6.29 -16.98
C ALA A 340 -13.81 4.82 -17.14
N ALA A 341 -14.54 4.47 -18.22
CA ALA A 341 -14.92 3.08 -18.49
C ALA A 341 -13.70 2.22 -18.85
N THR A 342 -12.74 2.78 -19.60
CA THR A 342 -11.48 2.09 -19.92
C THR A 342 -10.67 1.81 -18.66
N ALA A 343 -10.55 2.81 -17.78
CA ALA A 343 -9.82 2.69 -16.52
C ALA A 343 -10.44 1.65 -15.59
N ALA A 344 -11.77 1.71 -15.39
CA ALA A 344 -12.51 0.75 -14.58
C ALA A 344 -12.34 -0.68 -15.11
N ARG A 345 -12.42 -0.87 -16.42
CA ARG A 345 -12.26 -2.18 -17.06
C ARG A 345 -10.87 -2.80 -16.83
N ILE A 346 -9.80 -1.99 -16.83
CA ILE A 346 -8.45 -2.50 -16.53
C ILE A 346 -8.40 -3.09 -15.11
N ILE A 347 -9.03 -2.42 -14.14
CA ILE A 347 -9.07 -2.88 -12.75
C ILE A 347 -9.96 -4.10 -12.59
N ASP A 348 -11.13 -4.08 -13.23
CA ASP A 348 -12.06 -5.22 -13.32
C ASP A 348 -11.36 -6.48 -13.85
N ASP A 349 -10.63 -6.38 -14.96
CA ASP A 349 -9.87 -7.51 -15.51
C ASP A 349 -8.82 -8.08 -14.54
N ILE A 350 -8.22 -7.25 -13.68
CA ILE A 350 -7.28 -7.71 -12.65
C ILE A 350 -8.01 -8.42 -11.51
N LEU A 351 -9.10 -7.84 -11.03
CA LEU A 351 -9.86 -8.35 -9.87
C LEU A 351 -10.59 -9.66 -10.18
N ASP A 352 -11.10 -9.78 -11.40
CA ASP A 352 -11.71 -11.01 -11.93
C ASP A 352 -10.68 -11.98 -12.49
N GLU A 353 -9.41 -11.57 -12.52
CA GLU A 353 -8.27 -12.37 -13.00
C GLU A 353 -8.45 -12.82 -14.47
N HIS A 354 -9.15 -12.01 -15.26
CA HIS A 354 -9.33 -12.22 -16.69
C HIS A 354 -8.00 -12.03 -17.41
N THR A 355 -7.42 -13.10 -17.93
CA THR A 355 -6.14 -13.05 -18.66
C THR A 355 -6.33 -12.69 -20.14
N VAL A 356 -7.55 -12.80 -20.66
CA VAL A 356 -7.91 -12.48 -22.05
C VAL A 356 -9.16 -11.61 -22.10
N ARG A 357 -9.23 -10.75 -23.12
CA ARG A 357 -10.34 -9.83 -23.35
C ARG A 357 -10.79 -9.89 -24.80
N LEU A 358 -12.09 -10.11 -24.98
CA LEU A 358 -12.79 -9.86 -26.23
C LEU A 358 -13.08 -8.36 -26.37
N TYR A 359 -12.49 -7.72 -27.38
CA TYR A 359 -12.82 -6.35 -27.76
C TYR A 359 -13.97 -6.41 -28.76
N SER A 360 -15.19 -6.26 -28.24
CA SER A 360 -16.44 -6.48 -28.98
C SER A 360 -16.62 -5.64 -30.24
N GLU A 361 -15.91 -4.52 -30.36
CA GLU A 361 -15.94 -3.67 -31.56
C GLU A 361 -15.17 -4.30 -32.73
N GLU A 362 -14.26 -5.25 -32.47
CA GLU A 362 -13.41 -5.90 -33.48
C GLU A 362 -13.58 -7.43 -33.54
N GLY A 363 -14.25 -8.03 -32.55
CA GLY A 363 -14.38 -9.49 -32.45
C GLY A 363 -13.06 -10.21 -32.11
N VAL A 364 -12.01 -9.45 -31.79
CA VAL A 364 -10.67 -9.97 -31.51
C VAL A 364 -10.53 -10.26 -30.02
N VAL A 365 -10.04 -11.47 -29.71
CA VAL A 365 -9.61 -11.88 -28.38
C VAL A 365 -8.12 -11.58 -28.26
N GLU A 366 -7.74 -10.73 -27.29
CA GLU A 366 -6.34 -10.40 -27.00
C GLU A 366 -6.05 -10.64 -25.51
N GLU A 367 -4.77 -10.67 -25.14
CA GLU A 367 -4.38 -10.65 -23.73
C GLU A 367 -4.92 -9.40 -23.03
N ALA A 368 -5.39 -9.57 -21.79
CA ALA A 368 -5.82 -8.47 -20.96
C ALA A 368 -4.65 -7.50 -20.68
N TRP A 369 -4.98 -6.22 -20.48
CA TRP A 369 -3.97 -5.16 -20.37
C TRP A 369 -2.94 -5.42 -19.27
N TRP A 370 -3.40 -5.93 -18.13
CA TRP A 370 -2.55 -6.22 -16.97
C TRP A 370 -1.60 -7.41 -17.19
N VAL A 371 -1.95 -8.38 -18.02
CA VAL A 371 -1.06 -9.49 -18.41
C VAL A 371 0.09 -8.97 -19.26
N ARG A 372 -0.23 -8.07 -20.20
CA ARG A 372 0.76 -7.44 -21.09
C ARG A 372 1.69 -6.47 -20.36
N ARG A 373 1.16 -5.69 -19.41
CA ARG A 373 1.88 -4.61 -18.72
C ARG A 373 2.47 -4.99 -17.37
N GLY A 374 1.91 -5.98 -16.67
CA GLY A 374 2.12 -6.18 -15.23
C GLY A 374 1.09 -5.40 -14.40
N ILE A 375 0.72 -5.94 -13.23
CA ILE A 375 -0.39 -5.44 -12.40
C ILE A 375 -0.19 -3.98 -11.99
N TYR A 376 0.99 -3.63 -11.48
CA TYR A 376 1.23 -2.26 -10.99
C TYR A 376 1.17 -1.22 -12.11
N LEU A 377 1.83 -1.50 -13.25
CA LEU A 377 1.80 -0.58 -14.39
C LEU A 377 0.38 -0.43 -14.95
N ALA A 378 -0.40 -1.52 -15.01
CA ALA A 378 -1.79 -1.43 -15.42
C ALA A 378 -2.65 -0.58 -14.47
N VAL A 379 -2.40 -0.66 -13.15
CA VAL A 379 -3.05 0.21 -12.16
C VAL A 379 -2.63 1.68 -12.34
N VAL A 380 -1.34 1.95 -12.59
CA VAL A 380 -0.85 3.31 -12.89
C VAL A 380 -1.49 3.86 -14.17
N ASP A 381 -1.54 3.06 -15.24
CA ASP A 381 -2.18 3.41 -16.50
C ASP A 381 -3.66 3.76 -16.28
N SER A 382 -4.38 2.96 -15.47
CA SER A 382 -5.77 3.22 -15.09
C SER A 382 -5.92 4.51 -14.27
N ILE A 383 -5.02 4.78 -13.32
CA ILE A 383 -5.01 6.03 -12.55
C ILE A 383 -4.82 7.23 -13.48
N ALA A 384 -3.88 7.16 -14.43
CA ALA A 384 -3.63 8.25 -15.38
C ALA A 384 -4.89 8.56 -16.21
N LEU A 385 -5.58 7.53 -16.72
CA LEU A 385 -6.85 7.66 -17.41
C LEU A 385 -7.92 8.33 -16.53
N MET A 386 -8.03 7.93 -15.25
CA MET A 386 -8.98 8.54 -14.30
C MET A 386 -8.65 9.99 -13.96
N VAL A 387 -7.37 10.34 -13.82
CA VAL A 387 -6.93 11.73 -13.60
C VAL A 387 -7.35 12.60 -14.79
N LYS A 388 -7.14 12.14 -16.02
CA LYS A 388 -7.59 12.85 -17.23
C LYS A 388 -9.11 12.93 -17.32
N ALA A 389 -9.82 11.83 -17.03
CA ALA A 389 -11.29 11.82 -16.98
C ALA A 389 -11.84 12.82 -15.96
N ARG A 390 -11.20 12.94 -14.80
CA ARG A 390 -11.55 13.89 -13.75
C ARG A 390 -11.31 15.34 -14.19
N GLY A 391 -10.19 15.61 -14.87
CA GLY A 391 -9.93 16.91 -15.48
C GLY A 391 -10.99 17.31 -16.52
N ALA A 392 -11.45 16.36 -17.34
CA ALA A 392 -12.55 16.58 -18.29
C ALA A 392 -13.91 16.76 -17.59
N ALA A 393 -14.21 15.96 -16.57
CA ALA A 393 -15.43 16.08 -15.79
C ALA A 393 -15.51 17.43 -15.05
N ARG A 394 -14.38 17.97 -14.58
CA ARG A 394 -14.31 19.30 -13.97
C ARG A 394 -14.75 20.40 -14.94
N ARG A 395 -14.33 20.34 -16.21
CA ARG A 395 -14.76 21.31 -17.24
C ARG A 395 -16.28 21.30 -17.47
N LEU A 396 -16.91 20.15 -17.24
CA LEU A 396 -18.36 19.96 -17.33
C LEU A 396 -19.11 20.23 -16.01
N GLY A 397 -18.44 20.60 -14.93
CA GLY A 397 -19.06 20.71 -13.60
C GLY A 397 -19.51 19.37 -13.00
N ALA A 398 -19.00 18.24 -13.52
CA ALA A 398 -19.42 16.88 -13.19
C ALA A 398 -18.41 16.09 -12.34
N GLU A 399 -17.33 16.72 -11.85
CA GLU A 399 -16.29 16.06 -11.06
C GLU A 399 -16.85 15.36 -9.81
N ALA A 400 -17.71 16.02 -9.04
CA ALA A 400 -18.32 15.44 -7.85
C ALA A 400 -19.21 14.24 -8.18
N ALA A 401 -19.94 14.29 -9.31
CA ALA A 401 -20.76 13.18 -9.78
C ALA A 401 -19.89 11.98 -10.18
N LEU A 402 -18.78 12.21 -10.89
CA LEU A 402 -17.82 11.16 -11.24
C LEU A 402 -17.26 10.47 -9.98
N VAL A 403 -16.82 11.25 -8.98
CA VAL A 403 -16.30 10.70 -7.72
C VAL A 403 -17.37 9.87 -7.01
N LYS A 404 -18.58 10.39 -6.87
CA LYS A 404 -19.70 9.68 -6.21
C LYS A 404 -20.07 8.37 -6.93
N THR A 405 -20.03 8.36 -8.26
CA THR A 405 -20.26 7.15 -9.04
C THR A 405 -19.22 6.09 -8.75
N PHE A 406 -17.94 6.45 -8.73
CA PHE A 406 -16.88 5.49 -8.42
C PHE A 406 -16.84 5.09 -6.94
N GLU A 407 -17.30 5.93 -6.01
CA GLU A 407 -17.54 5.50 -4.62
C GLU A 407 -18.55 4.35 -4.59
N ARG A 408 -19.69 4.49 -5.28
CA ARG A 408 -20.69 3.42 -5.37
C ARG A 408 -20.14 2.15 -6.02
N MET A 409 -19.37 2.29 -7.10
CA MET A 409 -18.75 1.15 -7.77
C MET A 409 -17.73 0.43 -6.89
N VAL A 410 -16.87 1.16 -6.17
CA VAL A 410 -15.89 0.57 -5.26
C VAL A 410 -16.57 -0.17 -4.11
N GLU A 411 -17.63 0.39 -3.53
CA GLU A 411 -18.41 -0.29 -2.49
C GLU A 411 -19.15 -1.53 -3.01
N ALA A 412 -19.57 -1.54 -4.27
CA ALA A 412 -20.12 -2.74 -4.91
C ALA A 412 -19.05 -3.84 -5.03
N VAL A 413 -17.86 -3.50 -5.54
CA VAL A 413 -16.76 -4.46 -5.73
C VAL A 413 -16.22 -4.97 -4.38
N LYS A 414 -16.16 -4.13 -3.35
CA LYS A 414 -15.79 -4.58 -2.00
C LYS A 414 -16.71 -5.68 -1.49
N ALA A 415 -18.02 -5.54 -1.68
CA ALA A 415 -18.97 -6.58 -1.30
C ALA A 415 -18.74 -7.90 -2.07
N GLU A 416 -18.33 -7.84 -3.34
CA GLU A 416 -17.95 -9.03 -4.11
C GLU A 416 -16.68 -9.69 -3.56
N LEU A 417 -15.66 -8.91 -3.21
CA LEU A 417 -14.41 -9.42 -2.62
C LEU A 417 -14.64 -10.03 -1.23
N GLU A 418 -15.50 -9.42 -0.41
CA GLU A 418 -15.90 -9.99 0.89
C GLU A 418 -16.59 -11.34 0.71
N LEU A 419 -17.45 -11.47 -0.32
CA LEU A 419 -18.14 -12.73 -0.64
C LEU A 419 -17.17 -13.82 -1.15
N GLU A 420 -16.19 -13.43 -1.96
CA GLU A 420 -15.09 -14.29 -2.44
C GLU A 420 -14.28 -14.86 -1.26
N VAL A 421 -13.93 -14.00 -0.28
CA VAL A 421 -13.19 -14.40 0.92
C VAL A 421 -14.03 -15.25 1.87
N ALA A 422 -15.28 -14.86 2.12
CA ALA A 422 -16.16 -15.55 3.06
C ALA A 422 -16.61 -16.95 2.57
N ARG A 423 -16.56 -17.19 1.25
CA ARG A 423 -17.00 -18.44 0.60
C ARG A 423 -18.40 -18.91 1.01
N ARG A 424 -19.28 -17.97 1.35
CA ARG A 424 -20.70 -18.23 1.59
C ARG A 424 -21.47 -18.17 0.27
N GLU A 425 -22.64 -18.81 0.24
CA GLU A 425 -23.54 -18.69 -0.91
C GLU A 425 -24.01 -17.23 -1.10
N PRO A 426 -24.05 -16.74 -2.36
CA PRO A 426 -24.57 -15.43 -2.68
C PRO A 426 -26.09 -15.39 -2.54
N ALA A 427 -26.61 -14.27 -2.07
CA ALA A 427 -28.03 -13.96 -2.03
C ALA A 427 -28.38 -12.86 -3.05
N LEU A 428 -29.67 -12.69 -3.36
CA LEU A 428 -30.14 -11.64 -4.28
C LEU A 428 -29.68 -10.24 -3.88
N LYS A 429 -29.58 -9.96 -2.56
CA LYS A 429 -29.05 -8.69 -2.05
C LYS A 429 -27.57 -8.47 -2.41
N ASP A 430 -26.78 -9.55 -2.48
CA ASP A 430 -25.36 -9.48 -2.84
C ASP A 430 -25.22 -9.20 -4.34
N TRP A 431 -26.03 -9.86 -5.17
CA TRP A 431 -26.10 -9.55 -6.61
C TRP A 431 -26.58 -8.13 -6.88
N LEU A 432 -27.65 -7.67 -6.21
CA LEU A 432 -28.13 -6.30 -6.31
C LEU A 432 -27.04 -5.29 -5.96
N LYS A 433 -26.29 -5.55 -4.89
CA LYS A 433 -25.15 -4.73 -4.48
C LYS A 433 -24.04 -4.74 -5.52
N ALA A 434 -23.74 -5.88 -6.15
CA ALA A 434 -22.77 -5.97 -7.24
C ALA A 434 -23.25 -5.22 -8.51
N ALA A 435 -24.53 -5.36 -8.86
CA ALA A 435 -25.16 -4.71 -10.01
C ALA A 435 -25.15 -3.17 -9.93
N GLU A 436 -25.03 -2.59 -8.74
CA GLU A 436 -24.81 -1.15 -8.54
C GLU A 436 -23.58 -0.64 -9.31
N ARG A 437 -22.58 -1.50 -9.56
CA ARG A 437 -21.38 -1.12 -10.33
C ARG A 437 -21.73 -0.67 -11.75
N GLU A 438 -22.45 -1.51 -12.49
CA GLU A 438 -22.87 -1.21 -13.87
C GLU A 438 -24.00 -0.16 -13.90
N ALA A 439 -24.94 -0.23 -12.94
CA ALA A 439 -26.04 0.72 -12.84
C ALA A 439 -25.58 2.15 -12.53
N ALA A 440 -24.67 2.33 -11.56
CA ALA A 440 -24.14 3.65 -11.22
C ALA A 440 -23.35 4.28 -12.37
N PHE A 441 -22.55 3.48 -13.10
CA PHE A 441 -21.79 4.00 -14.23
C PHE A 441 -22.71 4.44 -15.38
N ARG A 442 -23.76 3.68 -15.67
CA ARG A 442 -24.74 4.08 -16.70
C ARG A 442 -25.60 5.25 -16.30
N GLU A 443 -26.05 5.32 -15.05
CA GLU A 443 -26.75 6.46 -14.48
C GLU A 443 -25.92 7.75 -14.71
N PHE A 444 -24.63 7.69 -14.42
CA PHE A 444 -23.70 8.79 -14.66
C PHE A 444 -23.52 9.12 -16.16
N ALA A 445 -23.29 8.11 -17.00
CA ALA A 445 -23.11 8.30 -18.44
C ALA A 445 -24.35 8.92 -19.10
N TYR A 446 -25.55 8.53 -18.66
CA TYR A 446 -26.82 9.09 -19.12
C TYR A 446 -26.97 10.54 -18.67
N GLY A 447 -26.70 10.83 -17.40
CA GLY A 447 -26.71 12.19 -16.88
C GLY A 447 -25.77 13.14 -17.63
N LEU A 448 -24.55 12.68 -17.94
CA LEU A 448 -23.59 13.44 -18.76
C LEU A 448 -24.05 13.67 -20.20
N ALA A 449 -24.86 12.76 -20.75
CA ALA A 449 -25.40 12.85 -22.09
C ALA A 449 -26.74 13.61 -22.16
N GLY A 450 -27.21 14.20 -21.05
CA GLY A 450 -28.49 14.90 -20.98
C GLY A 450 -29.71 13.96 -21.06
N VAL A 451 -29.52 12.67 -20.76
CA VAL A 451 -30.59 11.66 -20.70
C VAL A 451 -30.94 11.39 -19.24
N SER A 452 -32.18 10.96 -18.96
CA SER A 452 -32.63 10.62 -17.61
C SER A 452 -31.67 9.63 -16.93
N PRO A 453 -31.03 9.98 -15.79
CA PRO A 453 -30.18 9.08 -15.03
C PRO A 453 -30.90 7.82 -14.57
N GLU A 454 -32.21 7.93 -14.28
CA GLU A 454 -33.07 6.82 -13.89
C GLU A 454 -33.12 5.72 -14.96
N LEU A 455 -33.23 6.11 -16.24
CA LEU A 455 -33.17 5.16 -17.34
C LEU A 455 -31.80 4.48 -17.44
N GLY A 456 -30.73 5.23 -17.16
CA GLY A 456 -29.37 4.68 -17.10
C GLY A 456 -29.23 3.61 -16.01
N TYR A 457 -29.80 3.86 -14.82
CA TYR A 457 -29.83 2.88 -13.73
C TYR A 457 -30.58 1.61 -14.13
N VAL A 458 -31.81 1.74 -14.62
CA VAL A 458 -32.66 0.60 -14.99
C VAL A 458 -31.99 -0.26 -16.06
N GLU A 459 -31.44 0.38 -17.09
CA GLU A 459 -30.72 -0.31 -18.14
C GLU A 459 -29.42 -0.97 -17.65
N GLY A 460 -28.78 -0.42 -16.62
CA GLY A 460 -27.59 -1.02 -16.02
C GLY A 460 -27.90 -2.30 -15.27
N VAL A 461 -28.98 -2.31 -14.47
CA VAL A 461 -29.43 -3.53 -13.79
C VAL A 461 -29.81 -4.62 -14.80
N ALA A 462 -30.57 -4.25 -15.84
CA ALA A 462 -30.92 -5.19 -16.91
C ALA A 462 -29.70 -5.69 -17.69
N ALA A 463 -28.70 -4.82 -17.92
CA ALA A 463 -27.47 -5.20 -18.59
C ALA A 463 -26.62 -6.16 -17.76
N GLN A 464 -26.50 -5.95 -16.44
CA GLN A 464 -25.80 -6.85 -15.54
C GLN A 464 -26.47 -8.22 -15.52
N ALA A 465 -27.80 -8.27 -15.34
CA ALA A 465 -28.55 -9.54 -15.35
C ALA A 465 -28.36 -10.31 -16.66
N LYS A 466 -28.32 -9.59 -17.79
CA LYS A 466 -28.05 -10.18 -19.10
C LYS A 466 -26.61 -10.70 -19.22
N ASP A 467 -25.63 -9.95 -18.70
CA ASP A 467 -24.22 -10.36 -18.76
C ASP A 467 -23.99 -11.61 -17.91
N ASP A 468 -24.56 -11.69 -16.70
CA ASP A 468 -24.41 -12.88 -15.84
C ASP A 468 -25.02 -14.14 -16.49
N LEU A 469 -26.18 -13.99 -17.15
CA LEU A 469 -26.89 -15.12 -17.78
C LEU A 469 -26.20 -15.66 -19.03
N TYR A 470 -25.59 -14.79 -19.84
CA TYR A 470 -25.09 -15.14 -21.17
C TYR A 470 -23.58 -14.90 -21.35
N GLY A 471 -22.90 -14.35 -20.34
CA GLY A 471 -21.51 -13.88 -20.40
C GLY A 471 -20.49 -14.99 -20.25
N ALA A 472 -20.77 -15.99 -19.40
CA ALA A 472 -19.85 -17.10 -19.13
C ALA A 472 -19.48 -17.93 -20.38
N THR A 473 -20.32 -17.92 -21.42
CA THR A 473 -20.08 -18.64 -22.69
C THR A 473 -19.50 -17.74 -23.79
N LYS A 474 -19.27 -16.45 -23.52
CA LYS A 474 -18.90 -15.47 -24.53
C LYS A 474 -17.39 -15.42 -24.78
N GLY A 475 -16.99 -15.77 -26.00
CA GLY A 475 -15.63 -15.50 -26.52
C GLY A 475 -14.51 -16.35 -25.90
N GLY A 476 -14.82 -17.56 -25.42
CA GLY A 476 -13.82 -18.52 -24.92
C GLY A 476 -13.14 -18.12 -23.61
N ARG A 477 -13.77 -17.26 -22.81
CA ARG A 477 -13.27 -16.91 -21.47
C ARG A 477 -13.37 -18.13 -20.54
N GLU A 478 -12.37 -18.30 -19.69
CA GLU A 478 -12.43 -19.25 -18.57
C GLU A 478 -13.56 -18.82 -17.61
N ASP A 479 -14.27 -19.79 -17.01
CA ASP A 479 -15.28 -19.52 -15.98
C ASP A 479 -14.61 -19.07 -14.67
N THR A 480 -14.17 -17.82 -14.64
CA THR A 480 -13.62 -17.16 -13.46
C THR A 480 -14.69 -16.90 -12.41
N ASP A 481 -15.95 -16.70 -12.83
CA ASP A 481 -17.04 -16.30 -11.96
C ASP A 481 -17.39 -17.38 -10.93
N SER A 482 -17.45 -18.65 -11.37
CA SER A 482 -17.65 -19.78 -10.46
C SER A 482 -16.49 -19.93 -9.47
N ARG A 483 -15.24 -19.81 -9.94
CA ARG A 483 -14.03 -19.95 -9.11
C ARG A 483 -13.89 -18.84 -8.07
N LEU A 484 -14.28 -17.61 -8.42
CA LEU A 484 -14.22 -16.43 -7.55
C LEU A 484 -15.48 -16.25 -6.69
N ASN A 485 -16.40 -17.23 -6.71
CA ASN A 485 -17.68 -17.18 -5.99
C ASN A 485 -18.47 -15.89 -6.26
N ARG A 486 -18.51 -15.44 -7.52
CA ARG A 486 -19.26 -14.23 -7.90
C ARG A 486 -20.77 -14.44 -7.70
N PRO A 487 -21.51 -13.40 -7.27
CA PRO A 487 -22.94 -13.49 -7.00
C PRO A 487 -23.76 -13.46 -8.30
N LEU A 488 -23.60 -14.44 -9.19
CA LEU A 488 -24.23 -14.43 -10.52
C LEU A 488 -25.77 -14.43 -10.46
N PHE A 489 -26.43 -13.72 -11.38
CA PHE A 489 -27.89 -13.62 -11.42
C PHE A 489 -28.60 -14.99 -11.43
N GLN A 490 -28.12 -15.94 -12.23
CA GLN A 490 -28.65 -17.32 -12.29
C GLN A 490 -28.48 -18.12 -11.00
N ARG A 491 -27.52 -17.74 -10.12
CA ARG A 491 -27.34 -18.39 -8.81
C ARG A 491 -28.30 -17.84 -7.78
N VAL A 492 -28.67 -16.56 -7.89
CA VAL A 492 -29.48 -15.87 -6.89
C VAL A 492 -30.95 -15.70 -7.29
N CYS A 493 -31.29 -15.95 -8.55
CA CYS A 493 -32.64 -15.79 -9.08
C CYS A 493 -33.21 -17.11 -9.60
N ARG A 494 -34.37 -17.50 -9.07
CA ARG A 494 -35.06 -18.75 -9.43
C ARG A 494 -35.60 -18.78 -10.87
N ARG A 495 -36.01 -17.63 -11.40
CA ARG A 495 -36.62 -17.47 -12.74
C ARG A 495 -35.88 -16.37 -13.52
N PRO A 496 -34.60 -16.57 -13.84
CA PRO A 496 -33.75 -15.48 -14.28
C PRO A 496 -34.14 -14.91 -15.65
N GLU A 497 -34.63 -15.73 -16.59
CA GLU A 497 -35.08 -15.24 -17.90
C GLU A 497 -36.32 -14.36 -17.79
N GLU A 498 -37.29 -14.74 -16.96
CA GLU A 498 -38.52 -13.97 -16.75
C GLU A 498 -38.25 -12.67 -15.99
N ALA A 499 -37.39 -12.74 -14.97
CA ALA A 499 -36.95 -11.55 -14.25
C ALA A 499 -36.21 -10.58 -15.19
N LEU A 500 -35.34 -11.09 -16.08
CA LEU A 500 -34.67 -10.28 -17.10
C LEU A 500 -35.67 -9.63 -18.07
N ASP A 501 -36.71 -10.34 -18.50
CA ASP A 501 -37.74 -9.76 -19.36
C ASP A 501 -38.57 -8.68 -18.65
N GLY A 502 -38.81 -8.83 -17.34
CA GLY A 502 -39.35 -7.76 -16.49
C GLY A 502 -38.42 -6.56 -16.42
N LEU A 503 -37.12 -6.78 -16.17
CA LEU A 503 -36.10 -5.73 -16.09
C LEU A 503 -35.97 -4.94 -17.40
N LYS A 504 -36.06 -5.59 -18.57
CA LYS A 504 -36.03 -4.92 -19.88
C LYS A 504 -37.22 -3.98 -20.12
N LYS A 505 -38.35 -4.21 -19.45
CA LYS A 505 -39.58 -3.42 -19.58
C LYS A 505 -39.70 -2.33 -18.52
N ALA A 506 -38.92 -2.43 -17.45
CA ALA A 506 -38.93 -1.47 -16.36
C ALA A 506 -38.55 -0.07 -16.86
N LYS A 507 -39.14 0.94 -16.25
CA LYS A 507 -38.90 2.37 -16.51
C LYS A 507 -38.47 3.13 -15.26
N SER A 508 -38.56 2.50 -14.10
CA SER A 508 -38.19 3.05 -12.80
C SER A 508 -37.51 2.01 -11.90
N ARG A 509 -36.85 2.48 -10.85
CA ARG A 509 -36.27 1.68 -9.76
C ARG A 509 -37.31 0.82 -9.06
N GLU A 510 -38.52 1.34 -8.86
CA GLU A 510 -39.63 0.59 -8.26
C GLU A 510 -40.06 -0.58 -9.13
N GLU A 511 -40.13 -0.37 -10.45
CA GLU A 511 -40.41 -1.44 -11.41
C GLU A 511 -39.27 -2.47 -11.48
N VAL A 512 -38.00 -2.04 -11.34
CA VAL A 512 -36.86 -2.95 -11.22
C VAL A 512 -36.99 -3.84 -9.98
N LEU A 513 -37.29 -3.26 -8.81
CA LEU A 513 -37.50 -4.04 -7.58
C LEU A 513 -38.67 -5.01 -7.73
N SER A 514 -39.74 -4.58 -8.40
CA SER A 514 -40.91 -5.42 -8.67
C SER A 514 -40.56 -6.60 -9.59
N ALA A 515 -39.77 -6.39 -10.64
CA ALA A 515 -39.28 -7.45 -11.51
C ALA A 515 -38.40 -8.47 -10.76
N LEU A 516 -37.63 -8.01 -9.78
CA LEU A 516 -36.76 -8.86 -8.96
C LEU A 516 -37.49 -9.63 -7.86
N GLN A 517 -38.75 -9.32 -7.54
CA GLN A 517 -39.57 -10.14 -6.64
C GLN A 517 -39.73 -11.59 -7.18
N LEU A 518 -39.63 -11.76 -8.50
CA LEU A 518 -39.63 -13.08 -9.15
C LEU A 518 -38.43 -13.96 -8.76
N CYS A 519 -37.41 -13.39 -8.12
CA CYS A 519 -36.22 -14.09 -7.65
C CYS A 519 -36.35 -14.62 -6.20
N ALA A 520 -37.39 -14.25 -5.44
CA ALA A 520 -37.53 -14.64 -4.04
C ALA A 520 -37.82 -16.16 -3.85
N PRO A 521 -37.29 -16.80 -2.79
CA PRO A 521 -37.74 -18.14 -2.39
C PRO A 521 -39.18 -18.07 -1.85
N ARG A 522 -40.00 -19.08 -2.17
CA ARG A 522 -41.38 -19.21 -1.67
C ARG A 522 -41.40 -19.67 -0.22
#